data_AF-A0A7X4BGG4-F1
#
_entry.id   AF-A0A7X4BGG4-F1
#
_cell.length_a   1.000
_cell.length_b   1.000
_cell.length_c   1.000
_cell.angle_alpha   90.00
_cell.angle_beta   90.00
_cell.angle_gamma   90.00
#
_symmetry.space_group_name_H-M   'P 1'
#
loop_
_entity.id
_entity.type
_entity.pdbx_description
1 polymer ?
#
loop_
_entity_poly.entity_id
_entity_poly.type
_entity_poly.pdbx_seq_one_letter_code
_entity_poly.pdbx_strand_id
1 'polypeptide(L)'
;MFELDTGVASWRRRLERRTSLSPRELDELEDHLRARVDLELELNPALTPYPALVIAREGLGAPAALAREFTRAGRPWWRYLLLAGCAM
;
A
#
# COMPACT_ATOMS: atom_id res chain seq x y z
N MET A 1 -0.87 -22.46 1.70
CA MET A 1 -1.46 -21.55 0.70
C MET A 1 -1.45 -20.16 1.32
N PHE A 2 -1.07 -19.13 0.58
CA PHE A 2 -1.09 -17.76 1.09
C PHE A 2 -2.46 -17.15 0.84
N GLU A 3 -3.08 -16.61 1.90
CA GLU A 3 -4.36 -15.93 1.81
C GLU A 3 -4.13 -14.41 1.78
N LEU A 4 -4.57 -13.77 0.69
CA LEU A 4 -4.36 -12.33 0.47
C LEU A 4 -4.93 -11.49 1.61
N ASP A 5 -6.16 -11.78 2.06
CA ASP A 5 -6.79 -11.07 3.17
C ASP A 5 -5.99 -11.16 4.47
N THR A 6 -5.36 -12.31 4.74
CA THR A 6 -4.50 -12.46 5.92
C THR A 6 -3.25 -11.58 5.78
N GLY A 7 -2.67 -11.51 4.58
CA GLY A 7 -1.53 -10.66 4.28
C GLY A 7 -1.85 -9.16 4.41
N VAL A 8 -2.98 -8.73 3.85
CA VAL A 8 -3.48 -7.35 3.92
C VAL A 8 -3.78 -6.96 5.37
N ALA A 9 -4.53 -7.78 6.11
CA ALA A 9 -4.82 -7.52 7.52
C ALA A 9 -3.56 -7.49 8.40
N SER A 10 -2.54 -8.28 8.07
CA SER A 10 -1.24 -8.26 8.76
C SER A 10 -0.47 -6.96 8.47
N TRP A 11 -0.52 -6.49 7.23
CA TRP A 11 0.08 -5.21 6.82
C TRP A 11 -0.62 -4.03 7.49
N ARG A 12 -1.96 -3.99 7.49
CA ARG A 12 -2.76 -2.93 8.13
C ARG A 12 -2.44 -2.83 9.62
N ARG A 13 -2.47 -3.95 10.34
CA ARG A 13 -2.13 -4.03 11.76
C ARG A 13 -0.70 -3.54 12.07
N ARG A 14 0.23 -3.69 11.12
CA ARG A 14 1.58 -3.13 11.28
C ARG A 14 1.59 -1.61 11.13
N LEU A 15 0.82 -1.04 10.21
CA LEU A 15 0.68 0.41 10.05
C LEU A 15 0.02 1.05 11.27
N GLU A 16 -1.08 0.47 11.75
CA GLU A 16 -1.77 0.90 12.97
C GLU A 16 -0.84 1.01 14.17
N ARG A 17 0.10 0.06 14.33
CA ARG A 17 1.06 0.06 15.45
C ARG A 17 2.24 1.00 15.28
N ARG A 18 2.58 1.39 14.05
CA ARG A 18 3.84 2.09 13.73
C ARG A 18 3.65 3.52 13.23
N THR A 19 2.41 3.95 13.02
CA THR A 19 2.09 5.26 12.47
C THR A 19 0.99 5.92 13.29
N SER A 20 0.81 7.22 13.11
CA SER A 20 -0.30 7.98 13.72
C SER A 20 -1.45 8.20 12.73
N LEU A 21 -1.57 7.34 11.71
CA LEU A 21 -2.64 7.42 10.72
C LEU A 21 -3.99 7.18 11.38
N SER A 22 -4.98 7.96 10.98
CA SER A 22 -6.37 7.77 11.35
C SER A 22 -6.96 6.50 10.72
N PRO A 23 -8.04 5.94 11.27
CA PRO A 23 -8.72 4.78 10.68
C PRO A 23 -9.09 4.98 9.20
N ARG A 24 -9.54 6.18 8.84
CA ARG A 24 -9.89 6.53 7.46
C ARG A 24 -8.69 6.45 6.51
N GLU A 25 -7.54 6.98 6.92
CA GLU A 25 -6.32 6.94 6.10
C GLU A 25 -5.81 5.52 5.93
N LEU A 26 -5.98 4.67 6.94
CA LEU A 26 -5.67 3.24 6.86
C LEU A 26 -6.60 2.50 5.90
N ASP A 27 -7.90 2.83 5.89
CA ASP A 27 -8.87 2.30 4.92
C ASP A 27 -8.49 2.68 3.49
N GLU A 28 -8.19 3.96 3.25
CA GLU A 28 -7.77 4.45 1.93
C GLU A 28 -6.48 3.73 1.46
N LEU A 29 -5.49 3.57 2.33
CA LEU A 29 -4.26 2.84 1.98
C LEU A 29 -4.52 1.35 1.71
N GLU A 30 -5.43 0.71 2.45
CA GLU A 30 -5.80 -0.69 2.23
C GLU A 30 -6.48 -0.88 0.87
N ASP A 31 -7.46 -0.03 0.54
CA ASP A 31 -8.13 -0.05 -0.76
C ASP A 31 -7.11 0.09 -1.90
N HIS A 32 -6.14 0.99 -1.74
CA HIS A 32 -5.08 1.16 -2.73
C HIS A 32 -4.13 -0.03 -2.84
N LEU A 33 -3.77 -0.64 -1.71
CA LEU A 33 -2.96 -1.84 -1.72
C LEU A 33 -3.66 -2.96 -2.50
N ARG A 34 -4.96 -3.18 -2.23
CA ARG A 34 -5.76 -4.20 -2.90
C ARG A 34 -5.87 -3.93 -4.40
N ALA A 35 -6.23 -2.71 -4.79
CA ALA A 35 -6.29 -2.33 -6.20
C ALA A 35 -4.95 -2.53 -6.93
N ARG A 36 -3.81 -2.27 -6.27
CA ARG A 36 -2.50 -2.52 -6.87
C ARG A 36 -2.20 -4.02 -6.97
N VAL A 37 -2.54 -4.82 -5.97
CA VAL A 37 -2.40 -6.30 -6.04
C VAL A 37 -3.19 -6.85 -7.23
N ASP A 38 -4.43 -6.43 -7.40
CA ASP A 38 -5.29 -6.87 -8.50
C ASP A 38 -4.64 -6.53 -9.85
N LEU A 39 -4.13 -5.30 -10.00
CA LEU A 39 -3.40 -4.88 -11.20
C LEU A 39 -2.15 -5.75 -11.48
N GLU A 40 -1.34 -6.08 -10.46
CA GLU A 40 -0.15 -6.93 -10.66
C GLU A 40 -0.53 -8.35 -11.11
N LEU A 41 -1.64 -8.89 -10.60
CA LEU A 41 -2.17 -10.19 -11.01
C LEU A 41 -2.74 -10.16 -12.43
N GLU A 42 -3.39 -9.07 -12.82
CA GLU A 42 -3.89 -8.87 -14.19
C GLU A 42 -2.76 -8.73 -15.20
N LEU A 43 -1.68 -8.02 -14.84
CA LEU A 43 -0.53 -7.79 -15.73
C LEU A 43 0.36 -9.03 -15.89
N ASN A 44 0.36 -9.95 -14.92
CA ASN A 44 1.20 -11.14 -14.95
C ASN A 44 0.43 -12.40 -14.51
N PRO A 45 -0.10 -13.20 -15.46
CA PRO A 45 -0.88 -14.41 -15.16
C PRO A 45 -0.11 -15.51 -14.41
N ALA A 46 1.23 -15.46 -14.42
CA ALA A 46 2.06 -16.42 -13.69
C ALA A 46 2.33 -15.97 -12.24
N LEU A 47 1.96 -14.74 -11.89
CA LEU A 47 2.15 -14.19 -10.55
C LEU A 47 1.13 -14.79 -9.58
N THR A 48 1.59 -15.13 -8.38
CA THR A 48 0.70 -15.59 -7.32
C THR A 48 0.35 -14.42 -6.36
N PRO A 49 -0.70 -14.54 -5.54
CA PRO A 49 -1.13 -13.44 -4.67
C PRO A 49 -0.07 -12.93 -3.68
N TYR A 50 0.86 -13.80 -3.25
CA TYR A 50 1.91 -13.40 -2.31
C TYR A 50 2.96 -12.45 -2.94
N PRO A 51 3.64 -12.81 -4.04
CA PRO A 51 4.49 -11.89 -4.79
C PRO A 51 3.79 -10.59 -5.21
N ALA A 52 2.53 -10.66 -5.66
CA ALA A 52 1.75 -9.48 -6.00
C ALA A 52 1.60 -8.52 -4.81
N LEU A 53 1.30 -9.05 -3.61
CA LEU A 53 1.26 -8.26 -2.39
C LEU A 53 2.62 -7.66 -2.01
N VAL A 54 3.72 -8.38 -2.25
CA VAL A 54 5.07 -7.85 -1.97
C VAL A 54 5.36 -6.65 -2.88
N ILE A 55 5.17 -6.80 -4.19
CA ILE A 55 5.39 -5.73 -5.18
C ILE A 55 4.50 -4.52 -4.87
N ALA A 56 3.21 -4.74 -4.61
CA ALA A 56 2.27 -3.68 -4.28
C ALA A 56 2.67 -2.91 -3.00
N ARG A 57 3.18 -3.61 -1.97
CA ARG A 57 3.68 -2.98 -0.74
C ARG A 57 4.94 -2.16 -0.96
N GLU A 58 5.84 -2.63 -1.82
CA GLU A 58 7.06 -1.89 -2.18
C GLU A 58 6.70 -0.60 -2.95
N GLY A 59 5.72 -0.66 -3.85
CA GLY A 59 5.22 0.49 -4.60
C GLY A 59 4.54 1.58 -3.76
N LEU A 60 3.94 1.22 -2.61
CA LEU A 60 3.38 2.20 -1.66
C LEU A 60 4.47 2.96 -0.86
N GLY A 61 5.71 2.50 -0.86
CA GLY A 61 6.81 3.11 -0.11
C GLY A 61 6.84 2.76 1.38
N ALA A 62 7.83 3.31 2.10
CA ALA A 62 8.04 2.99 3.51
C ALA A 62 6.91 3.59 4.40
N PRO A 63 6.34 2.81 5.34
CA PRO A 63 5.30 3.26 6.28
C PRO A 63 5.55 4.60 6.99
N ALA A 64 6.81 4.88 7.33
CA ALA A 64 7.21 6.10 8.02
C ALA A 64 7.25 7.33 7.10
N ALA A 65 7.43 7.13 5.79
CA ALA A 65 7.33 8.20 4.79
C ALA A 65 5.87 8.61 4.59
N LEU A 66 4.96 7.63 4.45
CA LEU A 66 3.51 7.85 4.33
C LEU A 66 2.95 8.64 5.52
N ALA A 67 3.25 8.25 6.77
CA ALA A 67 2.76 8.94 7.96
C ALA A 67 3.24 10.40 8.10
N ARG A 68 4.45 10.70 7.62
CA ARG A 68 5.04 12.04 7.65
C ARG A 68 4.42 12.98 6.59
N GLU A 69 3.85 12.43 5.53
CA GLU A 69 3.17 13.20 4.49
C GLU A 69 1.74 13.58 4.87
N PHE A 70 0.99 12.68 5.52
CA PHE A 70 -0.35 12.97 6.03
C PHE A 70 -0.36 14.01 7.16
N THR A 71 0.66 14.01 8.02
CA THR A 71 0.78 15.03 9.09
C THR A 71 1.18 16.41 8.58
N ARG A 72 1.82 16.52 7.40
CA ARG A 72 2.34 17.79 6.88
C ARG A 72 1.38 18.50 5.93
N ALA A 73 0.51 17.76 5.27
CA ALA A 73 -0.52 18.30 4.41
C ALA A 73 -1.84 17.67 4.83
N GLY A 74 -2.81 18.46 5.28
CA GLY A 74 -4.20 18.01 5.49
C GLY A 74 -4.91 17.52 4.22
N ARG A 75 -4.17 17.12 3.19
CA ARG A 75 -4.61 16.44 1.97
C ARG A 75 -3.56 15.41 1.52
N PRO A 76 -3.97 14.21 1.09
CA PRO A 76 -3.04 13.15 0.73
C PRO A 76 -2.30 13.45 -0.58
N TRP A 77 -1.01 13.80 -0.48
CA TRP A 77 -0.13 14.06 -1.63
C TRP A 77 0.46 12.79 -2.27
N TRP A 78 0.24 11.60 -1.69
CA TRP A 78 0.70 10.32 -2.25
C TRP A 78 0.06 9.99 -3.61
N ARG A 79 -1.07 10.64 -3.97
CA ARG A 79 -1.64 10.60 -5.33
C ARG A 79 -0.67 11.14 -6.39
N TYR A 80 0.25 12.03 -6.03
CA TYR A 80 1.26 12.60 -6.94
C TYR A 80 2.59 11.85 -6.91
N LEU A 81 2.97 11.26 -5.77
CA LEU A 81 4.22 10.51 -5.64
C LEU A 81 4.19 9.18 -6.41
N LEU A 82 3.00 8.61 -6.64
CA LEU A 82 2.82 7.41 -7.46
C LEU A 82 3.00 7.66 -8.97
N LEU A 83 2.87 8.90 -9.46
CA LEU A 83 3.16 9.23 -10.86
C LEU A 83 4.66 9.46 -11.13
N ALA A 84 5.44 9.79 -10.09
CA ALA A 84 6.88 10.03 -10.19
C ALA A 84 7.74 8.76 -9.98
N GLY A 85 7.12 7.63 -9.59
CA GLY A 85 7.78 6.34 -9.38
C GLY A 85 8.10 5.56 -10.67
N CYS A 86 8.17 6.23 -11.81
CA CYS A 86 8.70 5.70 -13.08
C CYS A 86 9.77 6.66 -13.61
N ALA A 87 10.85 6.86 -12.85
CA ALA A 87 12.08 7.49 -13.34
C ALA A 87 13.29 7.16 -12.44
N MET A 88 13.76 5.92 -12.50
CA MET A 88 15.16 5.50 -12.70
C MET A 88 15.36 4.05 -12.27
#